data_AF-A0A968ITH1-F1
#
_entry.id   AF-A0A968ITH1-F1
#
_cell.length_a   1.000
_cell.length_b   1.000
_cell.length_c   1.000
_cell.angle_alpha   90.00
_cell.angle_beta   90.00
_cell.angle_gamma   90.00
#
_symmetry.space_group_name_H-M   'P 1'
#
loop_
_entity.id
_entity.type
_entity.pdbx_description
1 polymer ?
#
loop_
_entity_poly.entity_id
_entity_poly.type
_entity_poly.pdbx_seq_one_letter_code
_entity_poly.pdbx_strand_id
1 'polypeptide(L)'
;MKNSPNNPSVLLILLKNSIVQFVAGILSLCIVLIIANSIDYKLVQVILKSLGYGFFCYLTTPFMIYWLAYASAGILTLKKLGMTISLTALYSLIIWDAYFFFREAIATLFLRAS
;
A
#
# COMPACT_ATOMS: atom_id res chain seq x y z
N MET A 1 31.99 -4.92 -11.80
CA MET A 1 32.02 -3.70 -10.96
C MET A 1 31.59 -2.53 -11.85
N LYS A 2 30.50 -1.80 -11.67
CA LYS A 2 29.84 -1.29 -10.46
C LYS A 2 28.34 -1.10 -10.77
N ASN A 3 27.48 -1.98 -10.26
CA ASN A 3 26.08 -1.61 -10.02
C ASN A 3 26.10 -0.71 -8.79
N SER A 4 26.47 0.56 -8.99
CA SER A 4 26.33 1.56 -7.94
C SER A 4 24.83 1.81 -7.77
N PRO A 5 24.23 1.56 -6.59
CA PRO A 5 22.82 1.86 -6.33
C PRO A 5 22.50 3.36 -6.47
N ASN A 6 23.51 4.21 -6.64
CA ASN A 6 23.39 5.65 -6.89
C ASN A 6 23.26 6.04 -8.36
N ASN A 7 23.03 5.11 -9.30
CA ASN A 7 22.80 5.49 -10.69
C ASN A 7 21.36 6.00 -10.88
N PRO A 8 21.13 7.31 -11.12
CA PRO A 8 19.79 7.91 -11.15
C PRO A 8 18.89 7.31 -12.25
N SER A 9 19.46 6.75 -13.32
CA SER A 9 18.73 6.10 -14.41
C SER A 9 18.02 4.80 -13.97
N VAL A 10 18.66 3.99 -13.13
CA VAL A 10 18.09 2.73 -12.63
C VAL A 10 16.95 3.00 -11.65
N LEU A 11 17.13 4.01 -10.79
CA LEU A 11 16.12 4.45 -9.82
C LEU A 11 14.87 5.02 -10.54
N LEU A 12 15.06 5.77 -11.63
CA LEU A 12 13.97 6.27 -12.48
C LEU A 12 13.21 5.16 -13.22
N ILE A 13 13.92 4.16 -13.75
CA ILE A 13 13.31 3.01 -14.44
C ILE A 13 12.50 2.17 -13.46
N LEU A 14 13.03 1.91 -12.26
CA LEU A 14 12.32 1.23 -11.19
C LEU A 14 11.08 2.02 -10.76
N LEU A 15 11.21 3.33 -10.53
CA LEU A 15 10.09 4.20 -10.17
C LEU A 15 8.97 4.15 -11.22
N LYS A 16 9.31 4.17 -12.52
CA LYS A 16 8.32 4.12 -13.61
C LYS A 16 7.53 2.81 -13.62
N ASN A 17 8.18 1.67 -13.41
CA ASN A 17 7.48 0.38 -13.30
C ASN A 17 6.70 0.26 -11.97
N SER A 18 7.24 0.80 -10.89
CA SER A 18 6.62 0.74 -9.56
C SER A 18 5.40 1.66 -9.42
N ILE A 19 5.29 2.75 -10.19
CA ILE A 19 4.07 3.59 -10.21
C ILE A 19 2.86 2.79 -10.69
N VAL A 20 3.00 2.00 -11.76
CA VAL A 20 1.89 1.19 -12.29
C VAL A 20 1.46 0.16 -11.27
N GLN A 21 2.43 -0.47 -10.58
CA GLN A 21 2.15 -1.41 -9.48
C GLN A 21 1.45 -0.71 -8.31
N PHE A 22 1.85 0.52 -7.97
CA PHE A 22 1.22 1.29 -6.91
C PHE A 22 -0.25 1.59 -7.20
N VAL A 23 -0.54 2.08 -8.41
CA VAL A 23 -1.91 2.38 -8.85
C VAL A 23 -2.74 1.10 -8.94
N ALA A 24 -2.18 0.02 -9.51
CA ALA A 24 -2.85 -1.28 -9.57
C ALA A 24 -3.15 -1.82 -8.17
N GLY A 25 -2.23 -1.65 -7.21
CA GLY A 25 -2.40 -2.03 -5.82
C GLY A 25 -3.57 -1.30 -5.16
N ILE A 26 -3.65 0.02 -5.29
CA ILE A 26 -4.79 0.81 -4.76
C ILE A 26 -6.11 0.37 -5.41
N LEU A 27 -6.16 0.28 -6.74
CA LEU A 27 -7.39 -0.09 -7.45
C LEU A 27 -7.85 -1.50 -7.09
N SER A 28 -6.91 -2.45 -7.01
CA SER A 28 -7.21 -3.83 -6.61
C SER A 28 -7.79 -3.89 -5.21
N LEU A 29 -7.27 -3.10 -4.26
CA LEU A 29 -7.82 -3.01 -2.92
C LEU A 29 -9.26 -2.50 -2.95
N CYS A 30 -9.53 -1.40 -3.66
CA CYS A 30 -10.89 -0.86 -3.77
C CYS A 30 -11.88 -1.91 -4.31
N ILE A 31 -11.50 -2.63 -5.37
CA ILE A 31 -12.35 -3.68 -5.95
C ILE A 31 -12.59 -4.80 -4.94
N VAL A 32 -11.53 -5.29 -4.28
CA VAL A 32 -11.64 -6.37 -3.29
C VAL A 32 -12.51 -5.94 -2.12
N LEU A 33 -12.38 -4.70 -1.62
CA LEU A 33 -13.20 -4.19 -0.53
C LEU A 33 -14.67 -4.08 -0.92
N ILE A 34 -14.99 -3.62 -2.14
CA ILE A 34 -16.37 -3.58 -2.64
C ILE A 34 -16.95 -4.98 -2.67
N ILE A 35 -16.24 -5.94 -3.28
CA ILE A 35 -16.71 -7.32 -3.40
C ILE A 35 -16.89 -7.95 -2.01
N ALA A 36 -15.91 -7.80 -1.12
CA ALA A 36 -15.96 -8.38 0.22
C ALA A 36 -17.08 -7.79 1.08
N ASN A 37 -17.43 -6.51 0.89
CA ASN A 37 -18.53 -5.87 1.60
C ASN A 37 -19.91 -6.32 1.09
N SER A 38 -20.02 -6.85 -0.13
CA SER A 38 -21.25 -7.42 -0.67
C SER A 38 -21.51 -8.86 -0.22
N ILE A 39 -20.61 -9.49 0.55
CA ILE A 39 -20.75 -10.87 1.02
C ILE A 39 -21.32 -10.88 2.44
N ASP A 40 -22.44 -11.56 2.65
CA ASP A 40 -23.10 -11.69 3.96
C ASP A 40 -22.32 -12.58 4.94
N TYR A 41 -21.54 -13.53 4.41
CA TYR A 41 -20.81 -14.48 5.24
C TYR A 41 -19.53 -13.87 5.84
N LYS A 42 -19.60 -13.52 7.14
CA LYS A 42 -18.57 -12.76 7.84
C LYS A 42 -17.15 -13.34 7.75
N LEU A 43 -17.00 -14.66 7.81
CA LEU A 43 -15.67 -15.29 7.72
C LEU A 43 -15.05 -15.15 6.33
N VAL A 44 -15.84 -15.31 5.27
CA VAL A 44 -15.38 -15.13 3.88
C VAL A 44 -15.05 -13.66 3.63
N GLN A 45 -15.86 -12.73 4.14
CA GLN A 45 -15.58 -11.30 4.10
C GLN A 45 -14.23 -10.98 4.76
N VAL A 46 -13.96 -11.53 5.94
CA VAL A 46 -12.69 -11.29 6.65
C VAL A 46 -11.50 -11.84 5.86
N ILE A 47 -11.58 -13.06 5.33
CA ILE A 47 -10.50 -13.67 4.53
C ILE A 47 -10.23 -12.81 3.29
N LEU A 48 -11.28 -12.42 2.56
CA LEU A 48 -11.14 -11.69 1.31
C LEU A 48 -10.55 -10.29 1.53
N LYS A 49 -11.01 -9.56 2.56
CA LYS A 49 -10.41 -8.28 2.97
C LYS A 49 -8.95 -8.44 3.39
N SER A 50 -8.62 -9.50 4.13
CA SER A 50 -7.24 -9.79 4.55
C SER A 50 -6.31 -10.00 3.36
N LEU A 51 -6.77 -10.76 2.35
CA LEU A 51 -6.04 -10.94 1.09
C LEU A 51 -5.90 -9.62 0.33
N GLY A 52 -6.96 -8.81 0.29
CA GLY A 52 -6.94 -7.48 -0.32
C GLY A 52 -5.88 -6.57 0.28
N TYR A 53 -5.84 -6.43 1.60
CA TYR A 53 -4.83 -5.63 2.29
C TYR A 53 -3.42 -6.20 2.14
N GLY A 54 -3.26 -7.53 2.19
CA GLY A 54 -1.98 -8.18 1.95
C GLY A 54 -1.42 -7.91 0.55
N PHE A 55 -2.28 -8.06 -0.48
CA PHE A 55 -1.92 -7.80 -1.87
C PHE A 55 -1.61 -6.32 -2.11
N PHE A 56 -2.40 -5.42 -1.52
CA PHE A 56 -2.13 -3.99 -1.51
C PHE A 56 -0.73 -3.70 -0.97
N CYS A 57 -0.39 -4.20 0.22
CA CYS A 57 0.92 -3.98 0.82
C CYS A 57 2.04 -4.53 -0.07
N TYR A 58 1.87 -5.73 -0.64
CA TYR A 58 2.87 -6.32 -1.53
C TYR A 58 3.17 -5.45 -2.75
N LEU A 59 2.14 -4.90 -3.41
CA LEU A 59 2.31 -4.11 -4.62
C LEU A 59 2.73 -2.65 -4.38
N THR A 60 2.23 -2.03 -3.31
CA THR A 60 2.38 -0.58 -3.11
C THR A 60 3.61 -0.20 -2.29
N THR A 61 4.05 -1.07 -1.38
CA THR A 61 5.18 -0.79 -0.48
C THR A 61 6.50 -0.54 -1.22
N PRO A 62 6.88 -1.32 -2.26
CA PRO A 62 8.11 -1.07 -3.00
C PRO A 62 8.16 0.35 -3.60
N PHE A 63 7.06 0.80 -4.22
CA PHE A 63 6.97 2.16 -4.75
C PHE A 63 7.18 3.22 -3.67
N MET A 64 6.49 3.09 -2.53
CA MET A 64 6.62 4.04 -1.43
C MET A 64 8.05 4.13 -0.91
N ILE A 65 8.74 2.99 -0.75
CA ILE A 65 10.14 2.95 -0.32
C ILE A 65 11.03 3.67 -1.35
N TYR A 66 10.90 3.37 -2.64
CA TYR A 66 11.69 4.02 -3.68
C TYR A 66 11.41 5.52 -3.77
N TRP A 67 10.15 5.93 -3.67
CA TRP A 67 9.75 7.34 -3.69
C TRP A 67 10.34 8.10 -2.50
N LEU A 68 10.23 7.56 -1.29
CA LEU A 68 10.77 8.18 -0.08
C LEU A 68 12.31 8.22 -0.10
N ALA A 69 12.97 7.17 -0.60
CA ALA A 69 14.42 7.19 -0.80
C ALA A 69 14.83 8.30 -1.78
N TYR A 70 14.13 8.42 -2.91
CA TYR A 70 14.34 9.49 -3.89
C TYR A 70 14.11 10.88 -3.28
N ALA A 71 13.05 11.05 -2.49
CA ALA A 71 12.75 12.30 -1.79
C ALA A 71 13.86 12.65 -0.77
N SER A 72 14.31 11.66 0.02
CA SER A 72 15.35 11.84 1.03
C SER A 72 16.72 12.22 0.46
N ALA A 73 17.02 11.86 -0.80
CA ALA A 73 18.24 12.22 -1.49
C ALA A 73 18.35 13.73 -1.85
N GLY A 74 17.42 14.58 -1.38
CA GLY A 74 17.56 16.03 -1.39
C GLY A 74 17.10 16.75 -2.66
N ILE A 75 16.54 16.03 -3.65
CA ILE A 75 16.03 16.62 -4.90
C ILE A 75 14.55 17.02 -4.78
N LEU A 76 14.17 17.61 -3.65
CA LEU A 76 12.78 17.98 -3.35
C LEU A 76 12.51 19.43 -3.79
N THR A 77 11.94 19.57 -4.98
CA THR A 77 11.26 20.81 -5.38
C THR A 77 9.91 20.91 -4.67
N LEU A 78 9.34 22.12 -4.56
CA LEU A 78 8.06 22.37 -3.89
C LEU A 78 6.93 21.45 -4.38
N LYS A 79 6.91 21.15 -5.70
CA LYS A 79 5.96 20.21 -6.32
C LYS A 79 6.13 18.77 -5.82
N LYS A 80 7.38 18.30 -5.70
CA LYS A 80 7.69 16.95 -5.22
C LYS A 80 7.43 16.79 -3.73
N LEU A 81 7.58 17.86 -2.96
CA LEU A 81 7.21 17.87 -1.54
C LEU A 81 5.71 17.66 -1.37
N GLY A 82 4.89 18.41 -2.11
CA GLY A 82 3.43 18.21 -2.13
C GLY A 82 3.05 16.78 -2.49
N MET A 83 3.65 16.23 -3.56
CA MET A 83 3.42 14.84 -3.97
C MET A 83 3.82 13.82 -2.90
N THR A 84 4.95 14.03 -2.22
CA THR A 84 5.42 13.15 -1.13
C THR A 84 4.46 13.16 0.05
N ILE A 85 3.97 14.35 0.44
CA ILE A 85 2.98 14.49 1.51
C ILE A 85 1.69 13.75 1.12
N SER A 86 1.17 13.97 -0.09
CA SER A 86 -0.06 13.31 -0.56
C SER A 86 0.07 11.80 -0.62
N LEU A 87 1.18 11.27 -1.17
CA LEU A 87 1.42 9.83 -1.25
C LEU A 87 1.56 9.20 0.14
N THR A 88 2.32 9.84 1.03
CA THR A 88 2.53 9.34 2.39
C THR A 88 1.23 9.37 3.19
N ALA A 89 0.44 10.44 3.07
CA ALA A 89 -0.86 10.55 3.72
C ALA A 89 -1.84 9.48 3.23
N LEU A 90 -1.94 9.28 1.91
CA LEU A 90 -2.79 8.25 1.32
C LEU A 90 -2.39 6.84 1.76
N TYR A 91 -1.10 6.51 1.66
CA TYR A 91 -0.58 5.21 2.04
C TYR A 91 -0.79 4.95 3.54
N SER A 92 -0.54 5.96 4.39
CA SER A 92 -0.75 5.86 5.84
C SER A 92 -2.23 5.65 6.17
N LEU A 93 -3.15 6.36 5.51
CA LEU A 93 -4.59 6.21 5.71
C LEU A 93 -5.01 4.76 5.46
N ILE A 94 -4.57 4.16 4.36
CA ILE A 94 -4.89 2.77 4.02
C ILE A 94 -4.29 1.79 5.02
N ILE A 95 -3.06 2.02 5.50
CA ILE A 95 -2.46 1.18 6.55
C ILE A 95 -3.26 1.27 7.85
N TRP A 96 -3.70 2.46 8.25
CA TRP A 96 -4.53 2.61 9.44
C TRP A 96 -5.87 1.92 9.31
N ASP A 97 -6.50 2.02 8.15
CA ASP A 97 -7.74 1.30 7.83
C ASP A 97 -7.54 -0.23 7.96
N ALA A 98 -6.46 -0.76 7.38
CA ALA A 98 -6.10 -2.17 7.49
C ALA A 98 -5.88 -2.58 8.96
N TYR A 99 -5.16 -1.76 9.73
CA TYR A 99 -4.89 -2.01 11.16
C TYR A 99 -6.20 -2.12 11.97
N PHE A 100 -7.11 -1.17 11.82
CA PHE A 100 -8.40 -1.20 12.53
C PHE A 100 -9.26 -2.38 12.09
N PHE A 101 -9.28 -2.69 10.79
CA PHE A 101 -9.94 -3.90 10.29
C PHE A 101 -9.40 -5.17 10.95
N PHE A 102 -8.08 -5.39 10.98
CA PHE A 102 -7.50 -6.59 11.58
C PHE A 102 -7.76 -6.68 13.08
N ARG A 103 -7.70 -5.54 13.79
CA ARG A 103 -8.05 -5.47 15.21
C ARG A 103 -9.48 -5.96 15.46
N GLU A 104 -10.44 -5.48 14.66
CA GLU A 104 -11.85 -5.90 14.78
C GLU A 104 -12.08 -7.35 14.35
N ALA A 105 -11.38 -7.81 13.31
CA ALA A 105 -11.47 -9.18 12.83
C ALA A 105 -10.98 -10.16 13.91
N ILE A 106 -9.85 -9.89 14.54
CA ILE A 106 -9.30 -10.69 15.65
C ILE A 106 -10.29 -10.69 16.82
N ALA A 107 -10.79 -9.53 17.24
CA ALA A 107 -11.77 -9.44 18.32
C ALA A 107 -13.03 -10.25 18.01
N THR A 108 -13.54 -10.18 16.78
CA THR A 108 -14.74 -10.93 16.38
C THR A 108 -14.49 -12.44 16.38
N LEU A 109 -13.36 -12.89 15.83
CA LEU A 109 -13.09 -14.31 15.63
C LEU A 109 -12.66 -15.02 16.93
N PHE A 110 -11.90 -14.34 17.79
CA PHE A 110 -11.34 -14.95 19.00
C PHE A 110 -12.14 -14.65 20.27
N LEU A 111 -12.69 -13.44 20.45
CA LEU A 111 -13.38 -13.07 21.70
C LEU A 111 -14.87 -13.41 21.70
N ARG A 112 -15.46 -13.72 20.54
CA ARG A 112 -16.88 -14.12 20.44
C ARG A 112 -17.07 -15.64 20.39
N ALA A 113 -15.97 -16.38 20.29
CA ALA A 113 -15.93 -17.84 20.31
C ALA A 113 -15.64 -18.42 21.71
N SER A 114 -15.31 -17.56 22.69
CA SER A 114 -15.22 -17.85 24.12
C SER A 114 -16.51 -17.49 24.84
#